data_AF-A0A6A4M3I5-F1
#
_entry.id   AF-A0A6A4M3I5-F1
#
_cell.length_a   1.000
_cell.length_b   1.000
_cell.length_c   1.000
_cell.angle_alpha   90.00
_cell.angle_beta   90.00
_cell.angle_gamma   90.00
#
_symmetry.space_group_name_H-M   'P 1'
#
loop_
_entity.id
_entity.type
_entity.pdbx_description
1 polymer ?
#
loop_
_entity_poly.entity_id
_entity_poly.type
_entity_poly.pdbx_seq_one_letter_code
_entity_poly.pdbx_strand_id
1 'polypeptide(L)'
;HGIGGGSWCWYKVRCQLENSGYKVTCIDLKGAGIDQSDAKNIHTFDEYNKPLIDFMSSLPDDEKGVPNLSEFGDPYDYGYGYGPDKPPTSALLKKEFHRDLIYQLSPPEALVSARFNEGPDVDEVPRVYIKMTQDLVLKLEQQEAMVDRWPPAEVYVLESDHSPYFSAPSQLVDLLVKAASSVAV
;
A
#
# COMPACT_ATOMS: atom_id res chain seq x y z
N HIS A 1 -9.93 3.09 -0.40
CA HIS A 1 -11.04 3.49 -1.30
C HIS A 1 -10.46 4.23 -2.50
N GLY A 2 -11.24 4.50 -3.55
CA GLY A 2 -10.81 5.33 -4.69
C GLY A 2 -10.97 6.84 -4.45
N ILE A 3 -10.55 7.65 -5.43
CA ILE A 3 -10.76 9.10 -5.43
C ILE A 3 -12.26 9.44 -5.40
N GLY A 4 -12.65 10.45 -4.63
CA GLY A 4 -14.05 10.82 -4.43
C GLY A 4 -14.86 9.90 -3.51
N GLY A 5 -14.25 8.81 -3.02
CA GLY A 5 -14.84 7.91 -2.02
C GLY A 5 -14.37 8.22 -0.59
N GLY A 6 -14.62 7.27 0.30
CA GLY A 6 -14.11 7.25 1.67
C GLY A 6 -14.18 5.84 2.26
N SER A 7 -13.80 5.70 3.52
CA SER A 7 -13.89 4.47 4.31
C SER A 7 -15.29 3.88 4.29
N TRP A 8 -16.31 4.75 4.28
CA TRP A 8 -17.74 4.42 4.23
C TRP A 8 -18.13 3.55 3.03
N CYS A 9 -17.40 3.61 1.90
CA CYS A 9 -17.70 2.78 0.72
C CYS A 9 -17.63 1.28 1.03
N TRP A 10 -16.81 0.89 2.01
CA TRP A 10 -16.50 -0.51 2.31
C TRP A 10 -17.43 -1.14 3.34
N TYR A 11 -18.46 -0.43 3.83
CA TYR A 11 -19.24 -0.88 4.99
C TYR A 11 -19.84 -2.30 4.82
N LYS A 12 -20.36 -2.66 3.64
CA LYS A 12 -20.93 -4.00 3.39
C LYS A 12 -19.87 -5.10 3.43
N VAL A 13 -18.70 -4.84 2.86
CA VAL A 13 -17.57 -5.77 2.79
C VAL A 13 -16.95 -5.93 4.19
N ARG A 14 -16.73 -4.81 4.88
CA ARG A 14 -16.23 -4.77 6.24
C ARG A 14 -17.10 -5.61 7.18
N CYS A 15 -18.42 -5.38 7.19
CA CYS A 15 -19.31 -6.14 8.06
C CYS A 15 -19.24 -7.65 7.79
N GLN A 16 -19.14 -8.07 6.53
CA GLN A 16 -19.08 -9.49 6.18
C GLN A 16 -17.75 -10.14 6.60
N LEU A 17 -16.63 -9.45 6.39
CA LEU A 17 -15.31 -9.91 6.82
C LEU A 17 -15.19 -9.96 8.35
N GLU A 18 -15.64 -8.92 9.06
CA GLU A 18 -15.65 -8.88 10.52
C GLU A 18 -16.53 -10.00 11.11
N ASN A 19 -17.72 -10.25 10.54
CA ASN A 19 -18.58 -11.38 10.91
C ASN A 19 -17.93 -12.74 10.65
N SER A 20 -16.97 -12.81 9.72
CA SER A 20 -16.19 -14.01 9.41
C SER A 20 -14.90 -14.13 10.23
N GLY A 21 -14.70 -13.25 11.22
CA GLY A 21 -13.57 -13.28 12.15
C GLY A 21 -12.32 -12.53 11.69
N TYR A 22 -12.37 -11.82 10.55
CA TYR A 22 -11.24 -11.02 10.09
C TYR A 22 -11.18 -9.65 10.79
N LYS A 23 -9.98 -9.20 11.12
CA LYS A 23 -9.74 -7.81 11.52
C LYS A 23 -9.67 -6.95 10.27
N VAL A 24 -10.55 -5.95 10.17
CA VAL A 24 -10.63 -5.07 8.99
C VAL A 24 -10.42 -3.62 9.40
N THR A 25 -9.58 -2.91 8.67
CA THR A 25 -9.41 -1.46 8.82
C THR A 25 -9.77 -0.77 7.50
N CYS A 26 -10.75 0.13 7.53
CA CYS A 26 -11.11 0.97 6.39
C CYS A 26 -10.61 2.39 6.64
N ILE A 27 -9.59 2.81 5.91
CA ILE A 27 -8.90 4.09 6.10
C ILE A 27 -9.58 5.17 5.26
N ASP A 28 -9.80 6.35 5.84
CA ASP A 28 -10.05 7.58 5.09
C ASP A 28 -8.70 8.22 4.72
N LEU A 29 -8.47 8.39 3.41
CA LEU A 29 -7.33 9.14 2.91
C LEU A 29 -7.50 10.64 3.19
N LYS A 30 -6.41 11.40 3.06
CA LYS A 30 -6.44 12.82 3.39
C LYS A 30 -7.45 13.57 2.50
N GLY A 31 -8.33 14.36 3.10
CA GLY A 31 -9.43 15.06 2.44
C GLY A 31 -10.56 14.17 1.90
N ALA A 32 -10.61 12.90 2.31
CA ALA A 32 -11.65 11.95 1.93
C ALA A 32 -12.54 11.55 3.12
N GLY A 33 -13.77 11.12 2.83
CA GLY A 33 -14.72 10.67 3.85
C GLY A 33 -14.96 11.72 4.95
N ILE A 34 -14.56 11.39 6.18
CA ILE A 34 -14.70 12.29 7.33
C ILE A 34 -13.40 13.01 7.72
N ASP A 35 -12.32 12.83 6.95
CA ASP A 35 -11.08 13.57 7.16
C ASP A 35 -11.32 15.08 6.96
N GLN A 36 -10.86 15.89 7.91
CA GLN A 36 -11.15 17.32 7.94
C GLN A 36 -10.16 18.16 7.11
N SER A 37 -9.17 17.54 6.46
CA SER A 37 -8.23 18.27 5.62
C SER A 37 -8.94 18.87 4.42
N ASP A 38 -8.69 20.13 4.11
CA ASP A 38 -9.18 20.73 2.87
C ASP A 38 -8.43 20.11 1.69
N ALA A 39 -9.17 19.40 0.83
CA ALA A 39 -8.63 18.76 -0.37
C ALA A 39 -7.90 19.75 -1.31
N LYS A 40 -8.21 21.05 -1.25
CA LYS A 40 -7.52 22.09 -2.04
C LYS A 40 -6.06 22.30 -1.63
N ASN A 41 -5.72 21.93 -0.39
CA ASN A 41 -4.37 22.09 0.18
C ASN A 41 -3.58 20.77 0.19
N ILE A 42 -4.03 19.77 -0.58
CA ILE A 42 -3.33 18.49 -0.77
C ILE A 42 -2.73 18.54 -2.18
N HIS A 43 -1.41 18.62 -2.26
CA HIS A 43 -0.73 18.89 -3.53
C HIS A 43 0.07 17.69 -4.05
N THR A 44 0.29 16.69 -3.20
CA THR A 44 1.08 15.50 -3.54
C THR A 44 0.33 14.22 -3.22
N PHE A 45 0.71 13.15 -3.94
CA PHE A 45 0.16 11.82 -3.71
C PHE A 45 0.57 11.26 -2.33
N ASP A 46 1.78 11.59 -1.86
CA ASP A 46 2.26 11.19 -0.53
C ASP A 46 1.43 11.85 0.58
N GLU A 47 1.11 13.14 0.44
CA GLU A 47 0.21 13.83 1.37
C GLU A 47 -1.19 13.21 1.37
N TYR A 48 -1.71 12.84 0.19
CA TYR A 48 -2.99 12.17 0.06
C TYR A 48 -3.00 10.80 0.77
N ASN A 49 -1.93 10.02 0.61
CA ASN A 49 -1.78 8.68 1.17
C ASN A 49 -1.23 8.64 2.59
N LYS A 50 -0.89 9.78 3.20
CA LYS A 50 -0.32 9.85 4.54
C LYS A 50 -1.06 9.00 5.58
N PRO A 51 -2.41 9.00 5.67
CA PRO A 51 -3.12 8.14 6.63
C PRO A 51 -2.84 6.64 6.44
N LEU A 52 -2.68 6.17 5.20
CA LEU A 52 -2.32 4.78 4.89
C LEU A 52 -0.87 4.50 5.30
N ILE A 53 0.06 5.38 4.96
CA ILE A 53 1.48 5.23 5.28
C ILE A 53 1.69 5.20 6.79
N ASP A 54 1.03 6.10 7.53
CA ASP A 54 1.08 6.16 8.99
C ASP A 54 0.49 4.89 9.61
N PHE A 55 -0.63 4.38 9.07
CA PHE A 55 -1.23 3.12 9.52
C PHE A 55 -0.27 1.93 9.33
N MET A 56 0.28 1.75 8.12
CA MET A 56 1.23 0.66 7.84
C MET A 56 2.47 0.76 8.75
N SER A 57 2.95 1.99 9.00
CA SER A 57 4.08 2.26 9.91
C SER A 57 3.75 2.03 11.39
N SER A 58 2.48 1.91 11.76
CA SER A 58 2.04 1.67 13.15
C SER A 58 1.87 0.19 13.51
N LEU A 59 1.84 -0.71 12.51
CA LEU A 59 1.69 -2.15 12.74
C LEU A 59 2.90 -2.74 13.50
N PRO A 60 2.75 -3.81 14.28
CA PRO A 60 3.89 -4.54 14.88
C PRO A 60 4.84 -5.11 13.81
N ASP A 61 6.13 -5.30 14.14
CA ASP A 61 7.13 -5.84 13.18
C ASP A 61 6.91 -7.32 12.81
N ASP A 62 6.10 -8.06 13.56
CA ASP A 62 5.62 -9.41 13.23
C ASP A 62 4.38 -9.39 12.33
N GLU A 63 3.71 -8.24 12.21
CA GLU A 63 2.60 -7.98 11.29
C GLU A 63 3.02 -7.12 10.07
N LYS A 64 4.20 -6.50 10.14
CA LYS A 64 4.89 -5.83 9.04
C LYS A 64 5.92 -6.81 8.51
N GLY A 65 5.88 -7.19 7.24
CA GLY A 65 6.98 -7.93 6.62
C GLY A 65 8.27 -7.11 6.47
N VAL A 66 8.79 -6.50 7.55
CA VAL A 66 9.97 -5.62 7.57
C VAL A 66 10.97 -6.12 8.62
N PRO A 67 12.28 -6.22 8.32
CA PRO A 67 13.25 -6.81 9.24
C PRO A 67 13.46 -6.00 10.52
N ASN A 68 13.54 -6.69 11.64
CA ASN A 68 13.89 -6.13 12.94
C ASN A 68 15.41 -5.88 13.03
N LEU A 69 15.82 -4.62 13.22
CA LEU A 69 17.23 -4.20 13.30
C LEU A 69 17.68 -3.83 14.73
N SER A 70 16.94 -4.27 15.76
CA SER A 70 17.20 -3.90 17.16
C SER A 70 18.56 -4.35 17.69
N GLU A 71 19.22 -5.30 17.04
CA GLU A 71 20.55 -5.80 17.41
C GLU A 71 21.70 -4.83 17.08
N PHE A 72 21.48 -3.83 16.22
CA PHE A 72 22.53 -2.92 15.72
C PHE A 72 22.58 -1.55 16.42
N GLY A 73 21.81 -1.35 17.49
CA GLY A 73 21.71 -0.06 18.18
C GLY A 73 20.89 0.98 17.40
N ASP A 74 21.19 2.28 17.54
CA ASP A 74 20.57 3.34 16.71
C ASP A 74 21.44 3.56 15.47
N PRO A 75 21.05 2.99 14.31
CA PRO A 75 21.94 2.94 13.17
C PRO A 75 21.85 4.24 12.35
N TYR A 76 21.12 5.25 12.81
CA TYR A 76 20.88 6.48 12.08
C TYR A 76 21.67 7.67 12.65
N ASP A 77 22.18 8.51 11.75
CA ASP A 77 22.60 9.88 11.97
C ASP A 77 21.47 10.82 11.59
N TYR A 78 21.10 11.69 12.52
CA TYR A 78 20.00 12.61 12.32
C TYR A 78 20.51 13.98 11.88
N GLY A 79 19.97 14.49 10.76
CA GLY A 79 20.28 15.81 10.23
C GLY A 79 19.20 16.83 10.59
N TYR A 80 19.61 17.96 11.14
CA TYR A 80 18.74 18.98 11.72
C TYR A 80 18.75 20.28 10.90
N GLY A 81 18.20 20.21 9.68
CA GLY A 81 18.20 21.31 8.71
C GLY A 81 17.47 22.58 9.17
N TYR A 82 16.55 22.46 10.13
CA TYR A 82 15.87 23.60 10.76
C TYR A 82 16.48 24.03 12.11
N GLY A 83 17.65 23.50 12.46
CA GLY A 83 18.37 23.80 13.70
C GLY A 83 18.38 22.63 14.70
N PRO A 84 19.41 22.52 15.56
CA PRO A 84 19.67 21.34 16.41
C PRO A 84 18.61 21.09 17.49
N ASP A 85 17.86 22.12 17.88
CA ASP A 85 16.78 22.01 18.89
C ASP A 85 15.41 21.69 18.27
N LYS A 86 15.36 21.44 16.95
CA LYS A 86 14.15 21.07 16.22
C LYS A 86 14.16 19.58 15.90
N PRO A 87 13.01 18.97 15.58
CA PRO A 87 12.97 17.57 15.18
C PRO A 87 13.88 17.32 13.97
N PRO A 88 14.51 16.14 13.89
CA PRO A 88 15.41 15.82 12.80
C PRO A 88 14.67 15.82 11.47
N THR A 89 15.25 16.53 10.51
CA THR A 89 14.71 16.72 9.16
C THR A 89 15.16 15.62 8.20
N SER A 90 16.13 14.83 8.61
CA SER A 90 16.64 13.68 7.89
C SER A 90 17.19 12.66 8.88
N ALA A 91 17.10 11.38 8.54
CA ALA A 91 17.76 10.29 9.22
C ALA A 91 18.53 9.54 8.14
N LEU A 92 19.84 9.46 8.29
CA LEU A 92 20.76 8.80 7.37
C LEU A 92 21.29 7.58 8.10
N LEU A 93 21.25 6.40 7.50
CA LEU A 93 21.96 5.27 8.08
C LEU A 93 23.47 5.63 8.19
N LYS A 94 24.09 5.33 9.32
CA LYS A 94 25.51 5.63 9.57
C LYS A 94 26.35 4.79 8.62
N LYS A 95 27.38 5.42 8.04
CA LYS A 95 28.26 4.79 7.05
C LYS A 95 28.94 3.51 7.55
N GLU A 96 29.18 3.40 8.84
CA GLU A 96 29.76 2.20 9.47
C GLU A 96 28.84 0.97 9.40
N PHE A 97 27.52 1.14 9.32
CA PHE A 97 26.56 0.03 9.17
C PHE A 97 26.21 -0.29 7.72
N HIS A 98 26.61 0.56 6.76
CA HIS A 98 26.27 0.39 5.34
C HIS A 98 26.89 -0.88 4.73
N ARG A 99 28.10 -1.25 5.14
CA ARG A 99 28.82 -2.42 4.60
C ARG A 99 28.20 -3.74 5.09
N ASP A 100 27.78 -3.76 6.35
CA ASP A 100 27.31 -4.97 7.02
C ASP A 100 25.81 -5.20 6.83
N LEU A 101 25.02 -4.13 6.59
CA LEU A 101 23.57 -4.22 6.42
C LEU A 101 23.08 -4.12 4.97
N ILE A 102 23.76 -3.36 4.09
CA ILE A 102 23.19 -2.99 2.78
C ILE A 102 24.01 -3.49 1.59
N TYR A 103 25.34 -3.46 1.67
CA TYR A 103 26.21 -3.70 0.51
C TYR A 103 27.24 -4.81 0.73
N GLN A 104 26.84 -5.90 1.40
CA GLN A 104 27.76 -7.02 1.66
C GLN A 104 28.40 -7.58 0.36
N LEU A 105 27.77 -7.42 -0.82
CA LEU A 105 28.24 -8.04 -2.08
C LEU A 105 28.08 -7.25 -3.40
N SER A 106 27.77 -5.94 -3.46
CA SER A 106 27.40 -5.29 -4.75
C SER A 106 28.13 -3.97 -5.11
N PRO A 107 28.33 -3.63 -6.41
CA PRO A 107 29.07 -2.45 -6.89
C PRO A 107 28.17 -1.23 -7.26
N PRO A 108 28.75 -0.02 -7.48
CA PRO A 108 28.13 1.26 -7.06
C PRO A 108 27.32 2.11 -8.06
N GLU A 109 27.05 1.69 -9.30
CA GLU A 109 26.41 2.58 -10.31
C GLU A 109 25.18 1.88 -10.95
N ALA A 110 24.01 2.47 -11.21
CA ALA A 110 23.58 3.85 -11.44
C ALA A 110 22.03 3.99 -11.37
N LEU A 111 21.55 5.23 -11.28
CA LEU A 111 20.16 5.68 -11.08
C LEU A 111 19.65 6.50 -12.31
N VAL A 112 18.34 6.80 -12.39
CA VAL A 112 17.71 8.14 -12.68
C VAL A 112 16.42 8.13 -13.56
N SER A 113 15.25 8.40 -12.92
CA SER A 113 14.31 9.55 -13.14
C SER A 113 12.81 9.20 -12.97
N ALA A 114 12.12 9.99 -12.12
CA ALA A 114 10.68 10.03 -11.81
C ALA A 114 9.89 8.71 -12.00
N ARG A 115 10.02 7.83 -11.01
CA ARG A 115 9.18 6.65 -10.82
C ARG A 115 8.77 6.63 -9.35
N PHE A 116 7.72 5.89 -8.99
CA PHE A 116 7.71 5.32 -7.64
C PHE A 116 9.10 4.72 -7.44
N ASN A 117 9.76 5.00 -6.31
CA ASN A 117 11.00 4.31 -6.02
C ASN A 117 10.60 2.85 -5.75
N GLU A 118 10.48 2.08 -6.84
CA GLU A 118 10.31 0.63 -6.83
C GLU A 118 11.50 0.10 -6.06
N GLY A 119 11.27 -0.28 -4.81
CA GLY A 119 12.22 -1.14 -4.12
C GLY A 119 12.39 -2.41 -4.96
N PRO A 120 13.56 -3.09 -4.88
CA PRO A 120 13.82 -4.31 -5.66
C PRO A 120 12.75 -5.41 -5.47
N ASP A 121 11.93 -5.31 -4.42
CA ASP A 121 11.02 -6.37 -3.97
C ASP A 121 9.55 -6.17 -4.44
N VAL A 122 9.21 -5.08 -5.15
CA VAL A 122 7.80 -4.84 -5.55
C VAL A 122 7.25 -5.90 -6.50
N ASP A 123 8.13 -6.48 -7.33
CA ASP A 123 7.78 -7.56 -8.24
C ASP A 123 7.67 -8.92 -7.51
N GLU A 124 8.30 -9.05 -6.34
CA GLU A 124 8.28 -10.26 -5.52
C GLU A 124 6.99 -10.40 -4.71
N VAL A 125 6.27 -9.31 -4.46
CA VAL A 125 4.96 -9.34 -3.79
C VAL A 125 3.94 -10.04 -4.71
N PRO A 126 3.33 -11.17 -4.29
CA PRO A 126 2.32 -11.84 -5.10
C PRO A 126 1.11 -10.93 -5.32
N ARG A 127 0.79 -10.69 -6.59
CA ARG A 127 -0.33 -9.82 -6.99
C ARG A 127 -1.54 -10.66 -7.35
N VAL A 128 -2.71 -10.19 -6.95
CA VAL A 128 -4.00 -10.72 -7.38
C VAL A 128 -4.78 -9.58 -8.04
N TYR A 129 -5.36 -9.84 -9.21
CA TYR A 129 -6.21 -8.88 -9.91
C TYR A 129 -7.64 -9.40 -10.00
N ILE A 130 -8.64 -8.59 -9.64
CA ILE A 130 -10.06 -8.94 -9.82
C ILE A 130 -10.63 -8.03 -10.92
N LYS A 131 -11.05 -8.62 -12.04
CA LYS A 131 -11.67 -7.91 -13.16
C LYS A 131 -13.14 -7.66 -12.90
N MET A 132 -13.63 -6.47 -13.23
CA MET A 132 -15.05 -6.08 -13.14
C MET A 132 -15.66 -6.07 -14.54
N THR A 133 -16.62 -6.95 -14.83
CA THR A 133 -17.14 -7.15 -16.21
C THR A 133 -18.08 -6.05 -16.69
N GLN A 134 -18.69 -5.27 -15.79
CA GLN A 134 -19.64 -4.20 -16.11
C GLN A 134 -19.08 -2.81 -15.77
N ASP A 135 -17.76 -2.68 -15.63
CA ASP A 135 -17.10 -1.40 -15.34
C ASP A 135 -17.09 -0.49 -16.58
N LEU A 136 -17.69 0.70 -16.41
CA LEU A 136 -17.76 1.74 -17.43
C LEU A 136 -16.69 2.83 -17.28
N VAL A 137 -15.98 2.86 -16.14
CA VAL A 137 -14.89 3.79 -15.85
C VAL A 137 -13.57 3.23 -16.36
N LEU A 138 -13.29 1.96 -16.02
CA LEU A 138 -12.15 1.20 -16.51
C LEU A 138 -12.66 -0.03 -17.25
N LYS A 139 -12.81 0.09 -18.57
CA LYS A 139 -13.44 -0.96 -19.38
C LYS A 139 -12.65 -2.26 -19.34
N LEU A 140 -13.33 -3.38 -19.59
CA LEU A 140 -12.73 -4.71 -19.51
C LEU A 140 -11.46 -4.84 -20.37
N GLU A 141 -11.45 -4.26 -21.58
CA GLU A 141 -10.28 -4.30 -22.47
C GLU A 141 -9.08 -3.54 -21.86
N GLN A 142 -9.34 -2.47 -21.11
CA GLN A 142 -8.29 -1.72 -20.42
C GLN A 142 -7.76 -2.50 -19.21
N GLN A 143 -8.64 -3.19 -18.48
CA GLN A 143 -8.24 -4.08 -17.39
C GLN A 143 -7.37 -5.24 -17.90
N GLU A 144 -7.73 -5.81 -19.06
CA GLU A 144 -6.94 -6.86 -19.71
C GLU A 144 -5.57 -6.36 -20.16
N ALA A 145 -5.50 -5.17 -20.76
CA ALA A 145 -4.22 -4.54 -21.10
C ALA A 145 -3.34 -4.27 -19.86
N MET A 146 -3.93 -3.97 -18.70
CA MET A 146 -3.19 -3.83 -17.45
C MET A 146 -2.62 -5.16 -16.95
N VAL A 147 -3.43 -6.22 -16.99
CA VAL A 147 -3.01 -7.59 -16.64
C VAL A 147 -1.90 -8.08 -17.57
N ASP A 148 -2.01 -7.86 -18.88
CA ASP A 148 -0.99 -8.26 -19.85
C ASP A 148 0.32 -7.50 -19.66
N ARG A 149 0.23 -6.20 -19.33
CA ARG A 149 1.40 -5.35 -19.12
C ARG A 149 2.16 -5.69 -17.84
N TRP A 150 1.47 -6.10 -16.79
CA TRP A 150 2.09 -6.50 -15.51
C TRP A 150 1.37 -7.71 -14.92
N PRO A 151 1.74 -8.92 -15.36
CA PRO A 151 1.02 -10.14 -15.01
C PRO A 151 0.97 -10.38 -13.49
N PRO A 152 -0.22 -10.54 -12.89
CA PRO A 152 -0.37 -10.97 -11.50
C PRO A 152 -0.21 -12.49 -11.36
N ALA A 153 -0.05 -12.98 -10.13
CA ALA A 153 -0.05 -14.42 -9.85
C ALA A 153 -1.43 -15.04 -10.11
N GLU A 154 -2.50 -14.31 -9.80
CA GLU A 154 -3.87 -14.76 -10.00
C GLU A 154 -4.77 -13.67 -10.58
N VAL A 155 -5.71 -14.08 -11.43
CA VAL A 155 -6.75 -13.21 -12.00
C VAL A 155 -8.11 -13.81 -11.72
N TYR A 156 -8.97 -13.04 -11.08
CA TYR A 156 -10.38 -13.34 -10.88
C TYR A 156 -11.26 -12.46 -11.76
N VAL A 157 -12.49 -12.91 -12.00
CA VAL A 157 -13.51 -12.16 -12.73
C VAL A 157 -14.74 -12.05 -11.85
N LEU A 158 -15.28 -10.85 -11.74
CA LEU A 158 -16.43 -10.53 -10.93
C LEU A 158 -17.46 -9.80 -11.81
N GLU A 159 -18.69 -10.31 -11.80
CA GLU A 159 -19.82 -9.62 -12.43
C GLU A 159 -20.25 -8.45 -11.55
N SER A 160 -19.70 -7.28 -11.86
CA SER A 160 -19.85 -6.06 -11.07
C SER A 160 -19.56 -4.83 -11.92
N ASP A 161 -20.14 -3.69 -11.49
CA ASP A 161 -19.72 -2.36 -11.92
C ASP A 161 -18.38 -1.95 -11.26
N HIS A 162 -18.00 -0.68 -11.42
CA HIS A 162 -16.78 -0.09 -10.85
C HIS A 162 -16.72 -0.12 -9.30
N SER A 163 -17.85 -0.38 -8.63
CA SER A 163 -17.99 -0.35 -7.18
C SER A 163 -18.46 -1.70 -6.62
N PRO A 164 -17.63 -2.77 -6.72
CA PRO A 164 -18.00 -4.12 -6.28
C PRO A 164 -18.33 -4.22 -4.80
N TYR A 165 -17.80 -3.32 -3.96
CA TYR A 165 -18.18 -3.19 -2.55
C TYR A 165 -19.65 -2.77 -2.34
N PHE A 166 -20.35 -2.30 -3.37
CA PHE A 166 -21.78 -2.03 -3.35
C PHE A 166 -22.62 -3.00 -4.19
N SER A 167 -22.18 -3.29 -5.41
CA SER A 167 -22.92 -4.06 -6.41
C SER A 167 -22.77 -5.57 -6.25
N ALA A 168 -21.61 -6.06 -5.79
CA ALA A 168 -21.34 -7.48 -5.58
C ALA A 168 -20.54 -7.76 -4.28
N PRO A 169 -20.97 -7.27 -3.11
CA PRO A 169 -20.16 -7.26 -1.90
C PRO A 169 -19.84 -8.66 -1.36
N SER A 170 -20.78 -9.61 -1.45
CA SER A 170 -20.57 -10.98 -0.95
C SER A 170 -19.60 -11.76 -1.83
N GLN A 171 -19.79 -11.69 -3.14
CA GLN A 171 -18.87 -12.30 -4.10
C GLN A 171 -17.47 -11.70 -4.01
N LEU A 172 -17.37 -10.38 -3.79
CA LEU A 172 -16.09 -9.73 -3.54
C LEU A 172 -15.42 -10.28 -2.27
N VAL A 173 -16.18 -10.46 -1.18
CA VAL A 173 -15.66 -11.06 0.07
C VAL A 173 -15.14 -12.47 -0.17
N ASP A 174 -15.89 -13.31 -0.89
CA ASP A 174 -15.48 -14.68 -1.21
C ASP A 174 -14.14 -14.69 -1.97
N LEU A 175 -13.97 -13.79 -2.94
CA LEU A 175 -12.73 -13.66 -3.70
C LEU A 175 -11.57 -13.13 -2.85
N LEU A 176 -11.82 -12.19 -1.94
CA LEU A 176 -10.79 -11.68 -1.01
C LEU A 176 -10.31 -12.76 -0.05
N VAL A 177 -11.21 -13.56 0.51
CA VAL A 177 -10.87 -14.68 1.40
C VAL A 177 -10.09 -15.76 0.63
N LYS A 178 -10.50 -16.06 -0.61
CA LYS A 178 -9.80 -16.98 -1.48
C LYS A 178 -8.38 -16.49 -1.82
N ALA A 179 -8.23 -15.21 -2.16
CA ALA A 179 -6.94 -14.59 -2.44
C ALA A 179 -6.00 -14.59 -1.22
N ALA A 180 -6.53 -14.28 -0.04
CA ALA A 180 -5.74 -14.31 1.20
C ALA A 180 -5.23 -15.72 1.53
N SER A 181 -6.01 -16.76 1.21
CA SER A 181 -5.64 -18.16 1.47
C SER A 181 -4.62 -18.73 0.48
N SER A 182 -4.53 -18.15 -0.73
CA SER A 182 -3.65 -18.62 -1.81
C SER A 182 -2.26 -17.97 -1.79
N VAL A 183 -2.17 -16.74 -1.28
CA VAL A 183 -0.91 -15.98 -1.19
C VAL A 183 -0.14 -16.26 0.12
N ALA A 184 -0.75 -16.91 1.11
CA ALA A 184 -0.14 -17.20 2.42
C ALA A 184 0.84 -18.40 2.43
N VAL A 185 1.63 -18.62 1.37
CA VAL A 185 2.65 -19.68 1.26
C VAL A 185 4.04 -19.12 1.47
#